data_AF-A0AAE1WDQ9-F1
#
_entry.id   AF-A0AAE1WDQ9-F1
#
_cell.length_a   1.000
_cell.length_b   1.000
_cell.length_c   1.000
_cell.angle_alpha   90.00
_cell.angle_beta   90.00
_cell.angle_gamma   90.00
#
_symmetry.space_group_name_H-M   'P 1'
#
loop_
_entity.id
_entity.type
_entity.pdbx_description
1 polymer ?
#
loop_
_entity_poly.entity_id
_entity_poly.type
_entity_poly.pdbx_seq_one_letter_code
_entity_poly.pdbx_strand_id
1 'polypeptide(L)'
;MVELINSRQWKEEPVFDYINRWRNLSLNCKDRLSEASAIEMCIQGMHWELCYILQAIKPKTFEELTTRAHEIEMSFNCKEDEYSVDPNDDDGDDGDATP
;
A
#
# COMPACT_ATOMS: atom_id res chain seq x y z
N MET A 1 -7.27 12.51 -19.86
CA MET A 1 -8.18 11.45 -19.40
C MET A 1 -7.57 10.05 -19.59
N VAL A 2 -7.13 9.65 -20.79
CA VAL A 2 -6.53 8.30 -21.05
C VAL A 2 -5.30 7.97 -20.19
N GLU A 3 -4.48 8.93 -19.82
CA GLU A 3 -3.31 8.68 -18.96
C GLU A 3 -3.70 8.35 -17.50
N LEU A 4 -4.81 8.90 -17.00
CA LEU A 4 -5.30 8.66 -15.63
C LEU A 4 -5.96 7.28 -15.46
N ILE A 5 -6.66 6.79 -16.49
CA ILE A 5 -7.24 5.44 -16.48
C ILE A 5 -6.19 4.33 -16.70
N ASN A 6 -5.04 4.68 -17.28
CA ASN A 6 -3.94 3.75 -17.47
C ASN A 6 -2.92 3.78 -16.33
N SER A 7 -2.91 4.81 -15.48
CA SER A 7 -2.07 4.85 -14.29
C SER A 7 -2.64 3.92 -13.23
N ARG A 8 -2.12 2.68 -13.21
CA ARG A 8 -2.35 1.71 -12.15
C ARG A 8 -1.18 1.69 -11.19
N GLN A 9 -1.46 1.41 -9.93
CA GLN A 9 -0.44 1.14 -8.93
C GLN A 9 0.41 -0.05 -9.39
N TRP A 10 1.73 0.11 -9.34
CA TRP A 10 2.64 -0.98 -9.65
C TRP A 10 2.79 -1.94 -8.47
N LYS A 11 3.21 -3.18 -8.73
CA LYS A 11 3.28 -4.24 -7.71
C LYS A 11 4.17 -3.88 -6.50
N GLU A 12 5.20 -3.08 -6.73
CA GLU A 12 6.19 -2.67 -5.72
C GLU A 12 6.12 -1.16 -5.42
N GLU A 13 5.17 -0.44 -6.02
CA GLU A 13 5.00 0.98 -5.78
C GLU A 13 4.15 1.17 -4.51
N PRO A 14 4.69 1.83 -3.47
CA PRO A 14 3.93 2.10 -2.26
C PRO A 14 2.76 3.03 -2.57
N VAL A 15 1.67 2.91 -1.80
CA VAL A 15 0.43 3.61 -2.14
C VAL A 15 0.61 5.12 -2.10
N PHE A 16 1.48 5.61 -1.21
CA PHE A 16 1.82 7.01 -1.12
C PHE A 16 2.40 7.57 -2.44
N ASP A 17 3.36 6.87 -3.05
CA ASP A 17 3.97 7.28 -4.31
C ASP A 17 2.98 7.22 -5.46
N TYR A 18 2.15 6.17 -5.51
CA TYR A 18 1.06 6.06 -6.47
C TYR A 18 0.10 7.25 -6.39
N ILE A 19 -0.39 7.60 -5.18
CA ILE A 19 -1.32 8.72 -4.99
C ILE A 19 -0.67 10.03 -5.41
N ASN A 20 0.59 10.25 -5.05
CA ASN A 20 1.32 11.47 -5.41
C ASN A 20 1.50 11.59 -6.94
N ARG A 21 1.84 10.48 -7.61
CA ARG A 21 1.91 10.41 -9.08
C ARG A 21 0.55 10.69 -9.71
N TRP A 22 -0.51 10.06 -9.20
CA TRP A 22 -1.87 10.22 -9.71
C TRP A 22 -2.36 11.67 -9.54
N ARG A 23 -2.08 12.29 -8.40
CA ARG A 23 -2.41 13.69 -8.12
C ARG A 23 -1.70 14.64 -9.10
N ASN A 24 -0.42 14.42 -9.39
CA ASN A 24 0.31 15.17 -10.40
C ASN A 24 -0.28 14.99 -11.81
N LEU A 25 -0.64 13.76 -12.18
CA LEU A 25 -1.32 13.49 -13.46
C LEU A 25 -2.68 14.20 -13.53
N SER A 26 -3.43 14.23 -12.43
CA SER A 26 -4.73 14.89 -12.35
C SER A 26 -4.61 16.40 -12.52
N LEU A 27 -3.57 17.02 -11.94
CA LEU A 27 -3.30 18.46 -12.09
C LEU A 27 -2.92 18.84 -13.53
N ASN A 28 -2.26 17.93 -14.25
CA ASN A 28 -1.90 18.13 -15.65
C ASN A 28 -3.05 17.80 -16.62
N CYS A 29 -4.14 17.20 -16.14
CA CYS A 29 -5.30 16.88 -16.95
C CYS A 29 -6.09 18.16 -17.26
N LYS A 30 -6.23 18.48 -18.56
CA LYS A 30 -7.02 19.65 -19.03
C LYS A 30 -8.52 19.54 -18.77
N ASP A 31 -8.98 18.34 -18.42
CA ASP A 31 -10.38 18.07 -18.13
C ASP A 31 -10.70 18.45 -16.69
N ARG A 32 -11.81 19.17 -16.47
CA ARG A 32 -12.23 19.59 -15.13
C ARG A 32 -12.82 18.39 -14.38
N LEU A 33 -11.95 17.54 -13.86
CA LEU A 33 -12.33 16.49 -12.94
C LEU A 33 -12.74 17.10 -11.59
N SER A 34 -13.91 16.69 -11.09
CA SER A 34 -14.27 16.96 -9.71
C SER A 34 -13.38 16.14 -8.78
N GLU A 35 -13.08 16.65 -7.59
CA GLU A 35 -12.26 15.96 -6.60
C GLU A 35 -12.81 14.56 -6.28
N ALA A 36 -14.13 14.41 -6.18
CA ALA A 36 -14.78 13.12 -5.97
C ALA A 36 -14.50 12.12 -7.11
N SER A 37 -14.67 12.54 -8.37
CA SER A 37 -14.40 11.68 -9.52
C SER A 37 -12.91 11.35 -9.64
N ALA A 38 -12.04 12.29 -9.30
CA ALA A 38 -10.60 12.07 -9.25
C ALA A 38 -10.23 10.99 -8.21
N ILE A 39 -10.83 11.05 -7.02
CA ILE A 39 -10.66 10.06 -5.97
C ILE A 39 -11.19 8.68 -6.41
N GLU A 40 -12.39 8.60 -6.97
CA GLU A 40 -12.96 7.34 -7.45
C GLU A 40 -12.07 6.68 -8.52
N MET A 41 -11.58 7.46 -9.48
CA MET A 41 -10.66 6.97 -10.50
C MET A 41 -9.31 6.54 -9.92
N CYS A 42 -8.80 7.29 -8.93
CA CYS A 42 -7.56 6.93 -8.23
C CYS A 42 -7.69 5.57 -7.53
N ILE A 43 -8.80 5.34 -6.82
CA ILE A 43 -9.11 4.07 -6.13
C ILE A 43 -9.19 2.90 -7.12
N GLN A 44 -9.82 3.10 -8.29
CA GLN A 44 -9.93 2.06 -9.31
C GLN A 44 -8.58 1.60 -9.89
N GLY A 45 -7.57 2.48 -9.87
CA GLY A 45 -6.22 2.14 -10.32
C GLY A 45 -5.33 1.51 -9.24
N MET A 46 -5.76 1.46 -7.98
CA MET A 46 -4.99 0.84 -6.88
C MET A 46 -5.04 -0.69 -6.92
N HIS A 47 -4.19 -1.33 -6.11
CA HIS A 47 -4.28 -2.76 -5.85
C HIS A 47 -5.69 -3.15 -5.40
N TRP A 48 -6.16 -4.31 -5.87
CA TRP A 48 -7.55 -4.75 -5.68
C TRP A 48 -7.97 -4.82 -4.19
N GLU A 49 -7.07 -5.24 -3.30
CA GLU A 49 -7.29 -5.29 -1.84
C GLU A 49 -7.55 -3.90 -1.25
N LEU A 50 -6.74 -2.91 -1.63
CA LEU A 50 -6.91 -1.52 -1.21
C LEU A 50 -8.20 -0.94 -1.78
N CYS A 51 -8.45 -1.19 -3.07
CA CYS A 51 -9.63 -0.71 -3.77
C CYS A 51 -10.92 -1.21 -3.10
N TYR A 52 -10.98 -2.47 -2.71
CA TYR A 52 -12.15 -3.04 -2.05
C TYR A 52 -12.47 -2.35 -0.70
N ILE A 53 -11.45 -2.14 0.13
CA ILE A 53 -11.63 -1.52 1.45
C ILE A 53 -11.92 -0.02 1.31
N LEU A 54 -11.23 0.69 0.42
CA LEU A 54 -11.42 2.11 0.17
C LEU A 54 -12.80 2.40 -0.44
N GLN A 55 -13.33 1.52 -1.30
CA GLN A 55 -14.70 1.63 -1.81
C GLN A 55 -15.76 1.46 -0.73
N ALA A 56 -15.50 0.68 0.31
CA ALA A 56 -16.41 0.53 1.44
C ALA A 56 -16.42 1.80 2.32
N ILE A 57 -15.26 2.43 2.52
CA ILE A 57 -15.12 3.65 3.33
C ILE A 57 -15.61 4.90 2.57
N LYS A 58 -15.44 4.93 1.24
CA LYS A 58 -15.76 6.07 0.35
C LYS A 58 -15.12 7.38 0.81
N PRO A 59 -13.78 7.50 0.71
CA PRO A 59 -13.08 8.70 1.13
C PRO A 59 -13.57 9.90 0.34
N LYS A 60 -13.78 11.02 1.03
CA LYS A 60 -14.29 12.26 0.41
C LYS A 60 -13.19 13.23 0.00
N THR A 61 -11.98 13.05 0.53
CA THR A 61 -10.82 13.90 0.28
C THR A 61 -9.58 13.05 0.00
N PHE A 62 -8.59 13.64 -0.68
CA PHE A 62 -7.30 12.98 -0.90
C PHE A 62 -6.53 12.69 0.39
N GLU A 63 -6.71 13.52 1.42
CA GLU A 63 -6.08 13.31 2.73
C GLU A 63 -6.62 12.06 3.42
N GLU A 64 -7.94 11.89 3.40
CA GLU A 64 -8.60 10.69 3.93
C GLU A 64 -8.23 9.46 3.12
N LEU A 65 -8.24 9.56 1.78
CA LEU A 65 -7.77 8.50 0.89
C LEU A 65 -6.34 8.06 1.24
N THR A 66 -5.42 9.01 1.39
CA THR A 66 -4.00 8.72 1.66
C THR A 66 -3.82 8.04 3.01
N THR A 67 -4.47 8.58 4.05
CA THR A 67 -4.40 8.04 5.41
C THR A 67 -4.93 6.61 5.45
N ARG A 68 -6.15 6.40 4.92
CA ARG A 68 -6.77 5.07 4.90
C ARG A 68 -5.96 4.08 4.09
N ALA A 69 -5.49 4.48 2.92
CA ALA A 69 -4.74 3.57 2.07
C ALA A 69 -3.40 3.15 2.72
N HIS A 70 -2.74 4.05 3.44
CA HIS A 70 -1.53 3.73 4.21
C HIS A 70 -1.80 2.78 5.38
N GLU A 71 -2.88 2.99 6.16
CA GLU A 71 -3.27 2.09 7.26
C GLU A 71 -3.52 0.65 6.74
N ILE A 72 -4.18 0.56 5.59
CA ILE A 72 -4.52 -0.72 4.97
C ILE A 72 -3.27 -1.41 4.42
N GLU A 73 -2.44 -0.68 3.67
CA GLU A 73 -1.14 -1.17 3.16
C GLU A 73 -0.28 -1.71 4.29
N MET A 74 -0.16 -0.96 5.39
CA MET A 74 0.57 -1.38 6.58
C MET A 74 -0.03 -2.65 7.21
N SER A 75 -1.37 -2.79 7.22
CA SER A 75 -2.06 -3.97 7.74
C SER A 75 -1.87 -5.23 6.89
N PHE A 76 -1.53 -5.08 5.61
CA PHE A 76 -1.16 -6.18 4.72
C PHE A 76 0.32 -6.53 4.84
N ASN A 77 1.21 -5.54 4.90
CA ASN A 77 2.66 -5.74 5.06
C ASN A 77 3.07 -6.21 6.47
N CYS A 78 2.30 -5.92 7.53
CA CYS A 78 2.57 -6.42 8.89
C CYS A 78 2.49 -7.95 9.04
N LYS A 79 2.15 -8.72 7.99
CA LYS A 79 2.07 -10.19 8.04
C LYS A 79 3.32 -10.91 7.52
N GLU A 80 4.35 -10.20 7.06
CA GLU A 80 5.55 -10.83 6.47
C GLU A 80 6.72 -11.04 7.44
N ASP A 81 6.63 -10.58 8.70
CA ASP A 81 7.70 -10.69 9.71
C ASP A 81 7.45 -11.77 10.79
N GLU A 82 6.97 -12.96 10.44
CA GLU A 82 6.90 -14.08 11.40
C GLU A 82 7.33 -15.44 10.81
N TYR A 83 8.46 -15.50 10.10
CA TYR A 83 9.13 -16.78 9.79
C TYR A 83 10.67 -16.65 9.72
N SER A 84 11.30 -16.11 10.75
CA SER A 84 12.72 -16.40 11.02
C SER A 84 12.82 -17.17 12.32
N VAL A 85 12.57 -18.48 12.25
CA VAL A 85 13.11 -19.42 13.25
C VAL A 85 14.56 -19.64 12.84
N ASP A 86 15.47 -18.92 13.47
CA ASP A 86 16.90 -19.26 13.45
C ASP A 86 17.06 -20.66 14.06
N PRO A 87 17.58 -21.68 13.35
CA PRO A 87 17.72 -23.04 13.86
C PRO A 87 18.94 -23.23 14.78
N ASN A 88 19.57 -22.15 15.24
CA ASN A 88 20.82 -22.21 15.99
C ASN A 88 20.61 -21.98 17.49
N ASP A 89 19.57 -22.59 18.07
CA ASP A 89 19.61 -23.01 19.47
C ASP A 89 20.39 -24.34 19.53
N ASP A 90 21.72 -24.24 19.40
CA ASP A 90 22.63 -25.32 19.81
C ASP A 90 22.95 -25.09 21.29
N ASP A 91 22.06 -25.58 22.15
CA ASP A 91 22.34 -25.87 23.57
C ASP A 91 23.43 -26.95 23.63
N GLY A 92 24.67 -26.53 23.44
CA GLY A 92 25.86 -27.35 23.68
C GLY A 92 26.17 -27.42 25.18
N ASP A 93 25.32 -28.14 25.93
CA ASP A 93 25.70 -28.76 27.20
C ASP A 93 26.54 -30.00 26.88
N ASP A 94 27.86 -29.88 27.01
CA ASP A 94 28.72 -31.04 27.23
C ASP A 94 29.80 -30.63 28.23
N GLY A 95 29.56 -31.03 29.47
CA GLY A 95 30.58 -31.01 30.52
C GLY A 95 31.70 -31.97 30.14
N ASP A 96 32.94 -31.48 30.15
CA ASP A 96 34.11 -32.34 30.15
C ASP A 96 34.86 -32.24 31.47
N ALA A 97 35.10 -33.43 32.01
CA ALA A 97 35.64 -33.68 33.32
C ALA A 97 37.17 -33.47 33.35
N THR A 98 37.63 -32.99 34.51
CA THR A 98 38.92 -33.25 35.20
C THR A 98 39.93 -34.21 34.55
N PRO A 99 41.23 -33.99 34.81
CA PRO A 99 41.83 -34.54 36.04
C PRO A 99 42.08 -33.54 37.16
#